data_AF-A0A0R3EQN4-F1
#
_entry.id   AF-A0A0R3EQN4-F1
#
_cell.length_a   1.000
_cell.length_b   1.000
_cell.length_c   1.000
_cell.angle_alpha   90.00
_cell.angle_beta   90.00
_cell.angle_gamma   90.00
#
_symmetry.space_group_name_H-M   'P 1'
#
loop_
_entity.id
_entity.type
_entity.pdbx_description
1 polymer ?
#
loop_
_entity_poly.entity_id
_entity_poly.type
_entity_poly.pdbx_seq_one_letter_code
_entity_poly.pdbx_strand_id
1 'polypeptide(L)'
;MLIRVLTTEHSRVVAKLVGVTALACIAVFAIAPGLRHFIDGEPPKRIEWSEFKSAEQLNDFMSRRSGTRVRQGTDWWSVEVTRPVSGFGADSVPCTRVLRTVADGKTILIDGDWRYNSDGFRVCRYPGDGR
;
A
#
# COMPACT_ATOMS: atom_id res chain seq x y z
N MET A 1 38.29 33.81 45.12
CA MET A 1 36.87 34.15 44.86
C MET A 1 36.52 34.10 43.36
N LEU A 2 37.42 34.54 42.45
CA LEU A 2 37.23 34.46 40.98
C LEU A 2 36.95 33.05 40.43
N ILE A 3 37.66 32.02 40.92
CA ILE A 3 37.53 30.63 40.43
C ILE A 3 36.11 30.09 40.64
N ARG A 4 35.45 30.45 41.74
CA ARG A 4 34.07 30.02 42.03
C ARG A 4 33.04 30.70 41.12
N VAL A 5 33.28 31.96 40.73
CA VAL A 5 32.42 32.72 39.80
C VAL A 5 32.55 32.16 38.38
N LEU A 6 33.78 31.86 37.94
CA LEU A 6 34.04 31.23 36.64
C LEU A 6 33.39 29.84 36.53
N THR A 7 33.44 29.03 37.59
CA THR A 7 32.76 27.71 37.61
C THR A 7 31.23 27.81 37.60
N THR A 8 30.65 28.88 38.17
CA THR A 8 29.19 29.08 38.18
C THR A 8 28.65 29.64 36.87
N GLU A 9 29.44 30.47 36.18
CA GLU A 9 29.15 30.90 34.81
C GLU A 9 29.22 29.72 33.83
N HIS A 10 30.30 28.93 33.88
CA HIS A 10 30.45 27.74 33.03
C HIS A 10 29.35 26.69 33.26
N SER A 11 28.98 26.43 34.52
CA SER A 11 27.93 25.45 34.82
C SER A 11 26.54 25.90 34.32
N ARG A 12 26.25 27.21 34.33
CA ARG A 12 25.03 27.75 33.73
C ARG A 12 25.00 27.61 32.22
N VAL A 13 26.12 27.82 31.54
CA VAL A 13 26.22 27.64 30.08
C VAL A 13 26.03 26.18 29.70
N VAL A 14 26.69 25.26 30.41
CA VAL A 14 26.53 23.81 30.19
C VAL A 14 25.09 23.37 30.47
N ALA A 15 24.48 23.82 31.57
CA ALA A 15 23.09 23.49 31.88
C ALA A 15 22.10 23.98 30.80
N LYS A 16 22.32 25.17 30.24
CA LYS A 16 21.53 25.69 29.11
C LYS A 16 21.72 24.84 27.85
N LEU A 17 22.97 24.47 27.53
CA LEU A 17 23.27 23.65 26.36
C LEU A 17 22.65 22.24 26.47
N VAL A 18 22.72 21.63 27.65
CA VAL A 18 22.09 20.34 27.96
C VAL A 18 20.56 20.46 27.89
N GLY A 19 19.98 21.55 28.39
CA GLY A 19 18.54 21.81 28.28
C GLY A 19 18.06 21.92 26.84
N VAL A 20 18.77 22.69 26.00
CA VAL A 20 18.42 22.89 24.58
C VAL A 20 18.56 21.58 23.78
N THR A 21 19.64 20.82 24.03
CA THR A 21 19.85 19.53 23.36
C THR A 21 18.81 18.49 23.77
N ALA A 22 18.47 18.40 25.05
CA ALA A 22 17.39 17.52 25.52
C ALA A 22 16.04 17.88 24.89
N LEU A 23 15.71 19.17 24.80
CA LEU A 23 14.47 19.63 24.15
C LEU A 23 14.44 19.30 22.65
N ALA A 24 15.56 19.47 21.96
CA ALA A 24 15.71 19.13 20.55
C ALA A 24 15.54 17.61 20.31
N CYS A 25 16.13 16.78 21.17
CA CYS A 25 15.92 15.33 21.11
C CYS A 25 14.45 14.95 21.33
N ILE A 26 13.77 15.54 22.31
CA ILE A 26 12.34 15.28 22.54
C ILE A 26 11.50 15.69 21.31
N ALA A 27 11.79 16.85 20.71
CA ALA A 27 11.08 17.29 19.51
C ALA A 27 11.28 16.33 18.32
N VAL A 28 12.49 15.81 18.12
CA VAL A 28 12.81 14.90 17.02
C VAL A 28 12.25 13.49 17.26
N PHE A 29 12.36 12.96 18.48
CA PHE A 29 12.02 11.56 18.77
C PHE A 29 10.58 11.35 19.26
N ALA A 30 9.95 12.33 19.90
CA ALA A 30 8.59 12.19 20.42
C ALA A 30 7.55 12.96 19.60
N ILE A 31 7.88 14.17 19.14
CA ILE A 31 6.91 15.06 18.49
C ILE A 31 6.83 14.80 16.97
N ALA A 32 7.98 14.72 16.29
CA ALA A 32 8.01 14.52 14.83
C ALA A 32 7.33 13.23 14.33
N PRO A 33 7.48 12.05 14.99
CA PRO A 33 6.77 10.84 14.58
C PRO A 33 5.25 10.95 14.76
N GLY A 34 4.80 11.59 15.84
CA GLY A 34 3.38 11.82 16.11
C GLY A 34 2.75 12.74 15.07
N LEU A 35 3.43 13.82 14.67
CA LEU A 35 2.98 14.72 13.61
C LEU A 35 2.93 14.07 12.22
N ARG A 36 3.85 13.15 11.91
CA ARG A 36 3.83 12.39 10.66
C ARG A 36 2.51 11.65 10.45
N HIS A 37 1.95 11.06 11.51
CA HIS A 37 0.66 10.38 11.45
C HIS A 37 -0.51 11.31 11.09
N PHE A 38 -0.47 12.57 11.53
CA PHE A 38 -1.48 13.58 11.19
C PHE A 38 -1.33 14.13 9.77
N ILE A 39 -0.11 14.12 9.21
CA ILE A 39 0.18 14.63 7.86
C ILE A 39 -0.10 13.57 6.80
N ASP A 40 0.30 12.32 7.05
CA ASP A 40 0.22 11.24 6.07
C ASP A 40 -1.19 10.59 6.01
N GLY A 41 -2.03 10.86 7.02
CA GLY A 41 -3.36 10.26 7.15
C GLY A 41 -3.29 8.77 7.50
N GLU A 42 -4.43 8.21 7.90
CA GLU A 42 -4.51 6.76 8.12
C GLU A 42 -4.34 6.04 6.77
N PRO A 43 -3.47 5.02 6.67
CA PRO A 43 -3.28 4.32 5.40
C PRO A 43 -4.62 3.77 4.91
N PRO A 44 -4.89 3.80 3.59
CA PRO A 44 -6.15 3.33 3.06
C PRO A 44 -6.39 1.89 3.51
N LYS A 45 -7.55 1.64 4.12
CA LYS A 45 -7.93 0.30 4.58
C LYS A 45 -7.83 -0.68 3.42
N ARG A 46 -7.22 -1.84 3.67
CA ARG A 46 -7.19 -2.93 2.69
C ARG A 46 -8.63 -3.44 2.57
N ILE A 47 -9.18 -3.35 1.36
CA ILE A 47 -10.52 -3.83 1.04
C ILE A 47 -10.40 -5.31 0.69
N GLU A 48 -11.13 -6.16 1.39
CA GLU A 48 -11.17 -7.60 1.08
C GLU A 48 -11.89 -7.85 -0.25
N TRP A 49 -11.43 -8.84 -1.02
CA TRP A 49 -12.04 -9.17 -2.33
C TRP A 49 -13.52 -9.55 -2.20
N SER A 50 -13.93 -10.08 -1.05
CA SER A 50 -15.31 -10.43 -0.75
C SER A 50 -16.24 -9.24 -0.48
N GLU A 51 -15.70 -8.03 -0.25
CA GLU A 51 -16.49 -6.83 0.00
C GLU A 51 -17.13 -6.28 -1.29
N PHE A 52 -16.52 -6.55 -2.44
CA PHE A 52 -17.04 -6.14 -3.74
C PHE A 52 -18.32 -6.90 -4.08
N LYS A 53 -19.41 -6.16 -4.35
CA LYS A 53 -20.74 -6.72 -4.61
C LYS A 53 -21.01 -6.96 -6.09
N SER A 54 -20.27 -6.27 -6.96
CA SER A 54 -20.41 -6.39 -8.41
C SER A 54 -19.06 -6.43 -9.12
N ALA A 55 -19.07 -6.98 -10.33
CA ALA A 55 -17.88 -7.03 -11.17
C ALA A 55 -17.39 -5.63 -11.56
N GLU A 56 -18.32 -4.68 -11.76
CA GLU A 56 -18.02 -3.30 -12.12
C GLU A 56 -17.27 -2.59 -11.00
N GLN A 57 -17.71 -2.79 -9.74
CA GLN A 57 -17.07 -2.20 -8.57
C GLN A 57 -15.63 -2.71 -8.42
N LEU A 58 -15.43 -4.02 -8.58
CA LEU A 58 -14.11 -4.61 -8.51
C LEU A 58 -13.24 -4.17 -9.70
N ASN A 59 -13.82 -4.09 -10.90
CA ASN A 59 -13.13 -3.65 -12.10
C ASN A 59 -12.68 -2.18 -11.99
N ASP A 60 -13.51 -1.27 -11.48
CA ASP A 60 -13.12 0.12 -11.22
C ASP A 60 -11.95 0.20 -10.23
N PHE A 61 -11.97 -0.62 -9.19
CA PHE A 61 -10.89 -0.68 -8.22
C PHE A 61 -9.58 -1.21 -8.84
N MET A 62 -9.63 -2.33 -9.54
CA MET A 62 -8.45 -3.01 -10.10
C MET A 62 -7.87 -2.29 -11.33
N SER A 63 -8.73 -1.66 -12.14
CA SER A 63 -8.34 -0.98 -13.38
C SER A 63 -7.40 0.22 -13.15
N ARG A 64 -7.39 0.78 -11.93
CA ARG A 64 -6.49 1.85 -11.51
C ARG A 64 -5.01 1.48 -11.56
N ARG A 65 -4.70 0.18 -11.39
CA ARG A 65 -3.31 -0.33 -11.31
C ARG A 65 -3.00 -1.40 -12.35
N SER A 66 -4.02 -1.94 -13.01
CA SER A 66 -3.89 -3.06 -13.93
C SER A 66 -4.86 -2.96 -15.09
N GLY A 67 -4.52 -3.53 -16.24
CA GLY A 67 -5.53 -3.86 -17.24
C GLY A 67 -6.35 -5.04 -16.72
N THR A 68 -7.66 -4.98 -16.89
CA THR A 68 -8.60 -5.97 -16.39
C THR A 68 -9.46 -6.54 -17.52
N ARG A 69 -10.00 -7.74 -17.32
CA ARG A 69 -11.07 -8.29 -18.16
C ARG A 69 -12.20 -8.80 -17.26
N VAL A 70 -13.43 -8.45 -17.62
CA VAL A 70 -14.63 -8.89 -16.91
C VAL A 70 -15.29 -10.01 -17.71
N ARG A 71 -15.70 -11.09 -17.03
CA ARG A 71 -16.58 -12.13 -17.58
C ARG A 71 -17.76 -12.31 -16.64
N GLN A 72 -18.95 -12.53 -17.18
CA GLN A 72 -20.19 -12.66 -16.41
C GLN A 72 -21.03 -13.79 -17.00
N GLY A 73 -21.70 -14.53 -16.12
CA GLY A 73 -22.76 -15.47 -16.45
C GLY A 73 -23.98 -15.21 -15.56
N THR A 74 -25.00 -16.05 -15.66
CA THR A 74 -26.29 -15.84 -14.97
C THR A 74 -26.12 -15.70 -13.45
N ASP A 75 -25.30 -16.55 -12.83
CA ASP A 75 -25.14 -16.61 -11.36
C ASP A 75 -23.69 -16.40 -10.90
N TRP A 76 -22.83 -15.86 -11.76
CA TRP A 76 -21.44 -15.63 -11.42
C TRP A 76 -20.82 -14.49 -12.22
N TRP A 77 -19.77 -13.90 -11.67
CA TRP A 77 -18.92 -12.97 -12.39
C TRP A 77 -17.47 -13.15 -12.02
N SER A 78 -16.56 -12.79 -12.92
CA SER A 78 -15.14 -12.82 -12.66
C SER A 78 -14.45 -11.57 -13.20
N VAL A 79 -13.49 -11.05 -12.45
CA VAL A 79 -12.59 -9.97 -12.88
C VAL A 79 -11.16 -10.51 -12.83
N GLU A 80 -10.50 -10.50 -13.98
CA GLU A 80 -9.12 -10.97 -14.11
C GLU A 80 -8.17 -9.83 -14.42
N VAL A 81 -7.00 -9.84 -13.78
CA VAL A 81 -5.86 -9.02 -14.20
C VAL A 81 -5.35 -9.55 -15.54
N THR A 82 -5.04 -8.67 -16.48
CA THR A 82 -4.52 -9.00 -17.81
C THR A 82 -3.11 -8.49 -18.02
N ARG A 83 -2.80 -7.28 -17.55
CA ARG A 83 -1.46 -6.64 -17.66
C ARG A 83 -1.26 -5.63 -16.52
N PRO A 84 -0.02 -5.38 -16.06
CA PRO A 84 0.22 -4.27 -15.14
C PRO A 84 0.13 -2.94 -15.92
N VAL A 85 -0.32 -1.87 -15.26
CA VAL A 85 -0.22 -0.52 -15.82
C VAL A 85 1.18 0.04 -15.53
N SER A 86 1.85 0.56 -16.55
CA SER A 86 3.18 1.18 -16.41
C SER A 86 3.14 2.37 -15.44
N GLY A 87 4.09 2.44 -14.51
CA GLY A 87 4.20 3.53 -13.52
C GLY A 87 3.72 3.20 -12.11
N PHE A 88 2.97 2.10 -11.92
CA PHE A 88 2.46 1.67 -10.60
C PHE A 88 3.29 0.55 -9.93
N GLY A 89 4.55 0.37 -10.35
CA GLY A 89 5.38 -0.75 -9.90
C GLY A 89 4.77 -2.08 -10.37
N ALA A 90 5.19 -2.54 -11.55
CA ALA A 90 4.63 -3.74 -12.20
C ALA A 90 4.68 -5.00 -11.29
N ASP A 91 5.56 -5.01 -10.30
CA ASP A 91 5.73 -6.10 -9.33
C ASP A 91 4.74 -6.05 -8.15
N SER A 92 4.01 -4.94 -8.00
CA SER A 92 3.00 -4.79 -6.93
C SER A 92 1.61 -5.28 -7.33
N VAL A 93 1.39 -5.55 -8.62
CA VAL A 93 0.11 -6.01 -9.15
C VAL A 93 0.06 -7.54 -9.13
N PRO A 94 -0.80 -8.16 -8.30
CA PRO A 94 -0.95 -9.61 -8.30
C PRO A 94 -1.61 -10.08 -9.59
N CYS A 95 -1.07 -11.13 -10.20
CA CYS A 95 -1.71 -11.83 -11.31
C CYS A 95 -2.80 -12.73 -10.75
N THR A 96 -3.98 -12.17 -10.52
CA THR A 96 -5.09 -12.87 -9.87
C THR A 96 -6.40 -12.62 -10.60
N ARG A 97 -7.20 -13.67 -10.73
CA ARG A 97 -8.59 -13.65 -11.19
C ARG A 97 -9.47 -13.87 -9.97
N VAL A 98 -10.37 -12.93 -9.73
CA VAL A 98 -11.39 -13.03 -8.69
C VAL A 98 -12.64 -13.59 -9.37
N LEU A 99 -13.10 -14.75 -8.93
CA LEU A 99 -14.37 -15.35 -9.33
C LEU A 99 -15.34 -15.22 -8.16
N ARG A 100 -16.54 -14.70 -8.43
CA ARG A 100 -17.62 -14.61 -7.45
C ARG A 100 -18.87 -15.27 -7.96
N THR A 101 -19.41 -16.15 -7.13
CA THR A 101 -20.70 -16.78 -7.36
C THR A 101 -21.76 -15.99 -6.58
N VAL A 102 -22.84 -15.61 -7.27
CA VAL A 102 -23.90 -14.76 -6.72
C VAL A 102 -24.81 -15.55 -5.78
N ALA A 103 -25.07 -16.82 -6.10
CA ALA A 103 -25.96 -17.69 -5.36
C ALA A 103 -25.49 -18.00 -3.92
N ASP A 104 -24.19 -18.22 -3.72
CA ASP A 104 -23.59 -18.56 -2.42
C ASP A 104 -22.76 -17.40 -1.84
N GLY A 105 -22.57 -16.32 -2.58
CA GLY A 105 -21.73 -15.18 -2.21
C GLY A 105 -20.24 -15.52 -2.11
N LYS A 106 -19.82 -16.71 -2.57
CA LYS A 106 -18.45 -17.21 -2.44
C LYS A 106 -17.53 -16.45 -3.39
N THR A 107 -16.38 -16.04 -2.87
CA THR A 107 -15.29 -15.44 -3.64
C THR A 107 -14.12 -16.41 -3.69
N ILE A 108 -13.64 -16.70 -4.88
CA ILE A 108 -12.50 -17.58 -5.15
C ILE A 108 -11.42 -16.75 -5.84
N LEU A 109 -10.20 -16.84 -5.32
CA LEU A 109 -9.03 -16.26 -5.95
C LEU A 109 -8.32 -17.34 -6.76
N ILE A 110 -8.06 -17.05 -8.02
CA ILE A 110 -7.33 -17.91 -8.94
C ILE A 110 -6.03 -17.19 -9.26
N ASP A 111 -4.93 -17.73 -8.76
CA ASP A 111 -3.61 -17.21 -9.06
C ASP A 111 -3.21 -17.59 -10.49
N GLY A 112 -2.63 -16.62 -11.19
CA GLY A 112 -2.08 -16.78 -12.51
C GLY A 112 -0.57 -16.54 -12.52
N ASP A 113 0.02 -16.82 -13.68
CA ASP A 113 1.42 -16.60 -13.95
C ASP A 113 1.62 -15.37 -14.84
N TRP A 114 2.52 -14.50 -14.43
CA TRP A 114 3.02 -13.43 -15.29
C TRP A 114 3.95 -14.00 -16.36
N ARG A 115 3.68 -13.69 -17.63
CA ARG A 115 4.53 -14.05 -18.77
C ARG A 115 4.72 -12.86 -19.69
N TYR A 116 5.80 -12.84 -20.45
CA TYR A 116 5.97 -11.86 -21.52
C TYR A 116 5.39 -12.43 -22.82
N ASN A 117 4.64 -11.60 -23.55
CA ASN A 117 4.22 -11.93 -24.91
C ASN A 117 5.33 -11.60 -25.92
N SER A 118 5.11 -11.93 -27.21
CA SER A 118 6.05 -11.65 -28.31
C SER A 118 6.36 -10.16 -28.46
N ASP A 119 5.45 -9.30 -28.04
CA ASP A 119 5.57 -7.84 -28.14
C ASP A 119 6.33 -7.24 -26.93
N GLY A 120 6.82 -8.08 -26.01
CA GLY A 120 7.54 -7.66 -24.82
C GLY A 120 6.66 -7.12 -23.67
N PHE A 121 5.34 -7.27 -23.76
CA PHE A 121 4.43 -6.88 -22.68
C PHE A 121 4.24 -8.02 -21.68
N ARG A 122 4.27 -7.66 -20.39
CA ARG A 122 3.93 -8.58 -19.29
C ARG A 122 2.41 -8.78 -19.26
N VAL A 123 1.98 -10.02 -19.46
CA VAL A 123 0.59 -10.46 -19.50
C VAL A 123 0.36 -11.57 -18.47
N CYS A 124 -0.82 -11.54 -17.84
CA CYS A 124 -1.21 -12.51 -16.84
C CYS A 124 -1.91 -13.70 -17.52
N ARG A 125 -1.49 -14.93 -17.21
CA ARG A 125 -2.10 -16.16 -17.72
C ARG A 125 -2.66 -17.00 -16.58
N TYR A 126 -3.88 -17.49 -16.75
CA TYR A 126 -4.52 -18.34 -15.76
C TYR A 126 -4.50 -19.81 -16.17
N PRO A 127 -4.48 -20.73 -15.19
CA PRO A 127 -4.70 -22.14 -15.46
C PRO A 127 -6.05 -22.35 -16.18
N GLY A 128 -6.04 -23.15 -17.24
CA GLY A 128 -7.24 -23.45 -18.04
C GLY A 128 -7.54 -22.49 -19.19
N ASP A 129 -6.82 -21.38 -19.38
CA ASP A 129 -6.98 -20.51 -20.57
C ASP A 129 -6.29 -21.10 -21.84
N GLY A 130 -5.72 -22.31 -21.75
CA GLY A 130 -4.87 -22.94 -22.77
C GLY A 130 -5.57 -23.79 -23.83
N ARG A 131 -6.91 -23.86 -23.83
CA ARG A 131 -7.77 -24.92 -24.42
C ARG A 131 -8.08 -26.03 -23.44
#